data_AF-A0A7C2LGL8-F1
#
_entry.id   AF-A0A7C2LGL8-F1
#
_cell.length_a   1.000
_cell.length_b   1.000
_cell.length_c   1.000
_cell.angle_alpha   90.00
_cell.angle_beta   90.00
_cell.angle_gamma   90.00
#
_symmetry.space_group_name_H-M   'P 1'
#
loop_
_entity.id
_entity.type
_entity.pdbx_description
1 polymer ?
#
loop_
_entity_poly.entity_id
_entity_poly.type
_entity_poly.pdbx_seq_one_letter_code
_entity_poly.pdbx_strand_id
1 'polypeptide(L)'
;MKTQAQKAFRSVRLGDGLATLFAVLLLAFLAGKLVAVRTPEHGDQAAYLELAVHLAAGEGFVTKTLSPFYPTKEITHPESIRQPLLPLLLSLSAGQDLSFFLRAKWWVWSLSALCLIVLYLSIRRVWGRQAAFLTVALLGLNPHFHTYASEVWCENLLILWTTAAGILIHEYFRSERRQPLGRPLGIAGAATALGYYTKASAAALGIAFGGVCLVRLVRSLLRRESNERIIRWSLAPLARFVLPFGLLLLPYVILNVVNTGTLLRNRDLQA
;
A
#
# COMPACT_ATOMS: atom_id res chain seq x y z
N MET A 1 16.61 -44.21 28.46
CA MET A 1 15.95 -43.40 29.52
C MET A 1 16.25 -41.93 29.29
N LYS A 2 15.29 -41.18 28.74
CA LYS A 2 15.39 -39.71 28.60
C LYS A 2 14.85 -39.09 29.90
N THR A 3 15.70 -38.36 30.60
CA THR A 3 15.49 -37.81 31.93
C THR A 3 14.29 -36.86 31.99
N GLN A 4 13.40 -37.08 32.95
CA GLN A 4 12.20 -36.28 33.24
C GLN A 4 12.51 -34.78 33.47
N ALA A 5 13.75 -34.42 33.79
CA ALA A 5 14.19 -33.04 33.97
C ALA A 5 14.11 -32.18 32.69
N GLN A 6 14.19 -32.75 31.49
CA GLN A 6 14.02 -31.99 30.23
C GLN A 6 12.55 -31.70 29.87
N LYS A 7 11.58 -32.30 30.57
CA LYS A 7 10.15 -31.99 30.39
C LYS A 7 9.67 -30.82 31.26
N ALA A 8 10.37 -30.48 32.34
CA ALA A 8 9.95 -29.42 33.27
C ALA A 8 10.26 -28.00 32.77
N PHE A 9 11.20 -27.82 31.85
CA PHE A 9 11.47 -26.53 31.19
C PHE A 9 10.61 -26.28 29.94
N ARG A 10 9.68 -27.18 29.62
CA ARG A 10 8.68 -26.95 28.57
C ARG A 10 7.49 -26.20 29.17
N SER A 11 7.31 -24.98 28.69
CA SER A 11 6.10 -24.15 28.79
C SER A 11 5.94 -23.23 30.01
N VAL A 12 6.94 -22.39 30.30
CA VAL A 12 6.55 -20.98 30.47
C VAL A 12 5.92 -20.59 29.14
N ARG A 13 4.60 -20.34 29.14
CA ARG A 13 3.84 -19.97 27.94
C ARG A 13 4.40 -18.64 27.41
N LEU A 14 5.48 -18.71 26.64
CA LEU A 14 6.04 -17.61 25.85
C LEU A 14 4.94 -16.92 25.01
N GLY A 15 3.86 -17.63 24.70
CA GLY A 15 2.68 -17.10 24.04
C GLY A 15 1.90 -16.04 24.82
N ASP A 16 1.85 -16.12 26.15
CA ASP A 16 1.04 -15.20 26.96
C ASP A 16 1.80 -13.87 27.17
N GLY A 17 3.09 -13.94 27.52
CA GLY A 17 3.94 -12.74 27.65
C GLY A 17 4.08 -11.94 26.35
N LEU A 18 4.20 -12.61 25.21
CA LEU A 18 4.26 -11.94 23.90
C LEU A 18 2.94 -11.29 23.50
N ALA A 19 1.80 -11.92 23.81
CA ALA A 19 0.50 -11.33 23.54
C ALA A 19 0.26 -10.08 24.40
N THR A 20 0.64 -10.13 25.69
CA THR A 20 0.55 -8.98 26.58
C THR A 20 1.49 -7.86 26.14
N LEU A 21 2.74 -8.17 25.79
CA LEU A 21 3.69 -7.18 25.26
C LEU A 21 3.15 -6.52 23.99
N PHE A 22 2.56 -7.30 23.08
CA PHE A 22 1.93 -6.76 21.88
C PHE A 22 0.74 -5.86 22.20
N ALA A 23 -0.14 -6.27 23.11
CA ALA A 23 -1.27 -5.45 23.53
C ALA A 23 -0.77 -4.13 24.14
N VAL A 24 0.28 -4.16 24.96
CA VAL A 24 0.91 -2.96 25.54
C VAL A 24 1.52 -2.07 24.46
N LEU A 25 2.27 -2.62 23.51
CA LEU A 25 2.87 -1.84 22.42
C LEU A 25 1.82 -1.25 21.48
N LEU A 26 0.76 -2.01 21.18
CA LEU A 26 -0.37 -1.52 20.42
C LEU A 26 -1.07 -0.40 21.20
N LEU A 27 -1.38 -0.59 22.49
CA LEU A 27 -1.97 0.45 23.32
C LEU A 27 -1.08 1.69 23.44
N ALA A 28 0.23 1.54 23.56
CA ALA A 28 1.18 2.65 23.58
C ALA A 28 1.20 3.40 22.23
N PHE A 29 1.17 2.67 21.12
CA PHE A 29 1.00 3.24 19.77
C PHE A 29 -0.31 4.01 19.66
N LEU A 30 -1.43 3.44 20.11
CA LEU A 30 -2.75 4.08 20.08
C LEU A 30 -2.80 5.32 20.98
N ALA A 31 -2.22 5.25 22.18
CA ALA A 31 -2.21 6.32 23.17
C ALA A 31 -1.35 7.52 22.74
N GLY A 32 -0.14 7.29 22.22
CA GLY A 32 0.71 8.35 21.68
C GLY A 32 0.06 9.08 20.51
N LYS A 33 -0.88 8.43 19.81
CA LYS A 33 -1.58 9.01 18.65
C LYS A 33 -2.75 9.91 19.02
N LEU A 34 -3.40 9.71 20.16
CA LEU A 34 -4.43 10.64 20.65
C LEU A 34 -3.89 12.06 20.83
N VAL A 35 -2.60 12.18 21.18
CA VAL A 35 -1.90 13.46 21.29
C VAL A 35 -1.57 14.01 19.89
N ALA A 36 -1.07 13.17 19.00
CA ALA A 36 -0.68 13.56 17.64
C ALA A 36 -1.86 13.96 16.74
N VAL A 37 -3.08 13.49 17.00
CA VAL A 37 -4.27 13.94 16.25
C VAL A 37 -4.48 15.45 16.39
N ARG A 38 -3.99 16.06 17.48
CA ARG A 38 -4.15 17.50 17.77
C ARG A 38 -3.05 18.39 17.21
N THR A 39 -2.01 17.84 16.58
CA THR A 39 -0.93 18.66 16.03
C THR A 39 -1.38 19.40 14.76
N PRO A 40 -0.95 20.66 14.56
CA PRO A 40 -1.33 21.46 13.39
C PRO A 40 -0.78 20.90 12.08
N GLU A 41 -1.28 21.42 10.97
CA GLU A 41 -0.93 20.99 9.61
C GLU A 41 0.53 21.29 9.26
N HIS A 42 1.20 20.30 8.66
CA HIS A 42 2.55 20.43 8.12
C HIS A 42 2.69 19.65 6.81
N GLY A 43 3.52 20.16 5.89
CA GLY A 43 3.93 19.44 4.68
C GLY A 43 2.78 19.07 3.73
N ASP A 44 2.80 17.83 3.23
CA ASP A 44 1.91 17.32 2.18
C ASP A 44 0.45 17.11 2.63
N GLN A 45 0.18 17.15 3.94
CA GLN A 45 -1.15 16.94 4.50
C GLN A 45 -2.18 17.93 3.97
N ALA A 46 -1.82 19.22 3.89
CA ALA A 46 -2.73 20.27 3.43
C ALA A 46 -3.19 20.01 1.99
N ALA A 47 -2.27 19.55 1.12
CA ALA A 47 -2.59 19.24 -0.27
C ALA A 47 -3.55 18.05 -0.40
N TYR A 48 -3.38 16.99 0.39
CA TYR A 48 -4.31 15.85 0.37
C TYR A 48 -5.72 16.23 0.84
N LEU A 49 -5.82 17.10 1.85
CA LEU A 49 -7.10 17.61 2.34
C LEU A 49 -7.76 18.55 1.33
N GLU A 50 -6.99 19.47 0.74
CA GLU A 50 -7.45 20.37 -0.32
C GLU A 50 -7.99 19.60 -1.52
N LEU A 51 -7.24 18.61 -2.02
CA LEU A 51 -7.67 17.75 -3.12
C LEU A 51 -8.98 17.04 -2.81
N ALA A 52 -9.15 16.56 -1.58
CA ALA A 52 -10.38 15.88 -1.15
C ALA A 52 -11.59 16.84 -1.15
N VAL A 53 -11.40 18.09 -0.75
CA VAL A 53 -12.44 19.13 -0.78
C VAL A 53 -12.82 19.48 -2.22
N HIS A 54 -11.85 19.69 -3.12
CA HIS A 54 -12.13 19.95 -4.53
C HIS A 54 -12.86 18.78 -5.21
N LEU A 55 -12.45 17.54 -4.93
CA LEU A 55 -13.13 16.34 -5.42
C LEU A 55 -14.58 16.26 -4.91
N ALA A 56 -14.82 16.56 -3.63
CA ALA A 56 -16.16 16.55 -3.05
C ALA A 56 -17.06 17.66 -3.62
N ALA A 57 -16.48 18.81 -3.97
CA ALA A 57 -17.17 19.91 -4.62
C ALA A 57 -17.45 19.68 -6.12
N GLY A 58 -16.91 18.60 -6.70
CA GLY A 58 -17.04 18.30 -8.13
C GLY A 58 -16.12 19.14 -9.03
N GLU A 59 -15.13 19.83 -8.45
CA GLU A 59 -14.15 20.65 -9.18
C GLU A 59 -13.05 19.80 -9.86
N GLY A 60 -13.03 18.50 -9.55
CA GLY A 60 -12.07 17.55 -10.11
C GLY A 60 -10.79 17.43 -9.29
N PHE A 61 -9.75 16.87 -9.91
CA PHE A 61 -8.46 16.61 -9.26
C PHE A 61 -7.51 17.81 -9.42
N VAL A 62 -7.85 18.90 -8.72
CA VAL A 62 -7.19 20.21 -8.82
C VAL A 62 -6.68 20.67 -7.45
N THR A 63 -5.67 21.53 -7.46
CA THR A 63 -5.04 22.09 -6.25
C THR A 63 -4.57 23.52 -6.49
N LYS A 64 -4.44 24.30 -5.41
CA LYS A 64 -3.72 25.59 -5.36
C LYS A 64 -2.38 25.45 -4.62
N THR A 65 -2.05 24.25 -4.14
CA THR A 65 -0.75 23.99 -3.53
C THR A 65 0.36 24.22 -4.55
N LEU A 66 1.47 24.82 -4.10
CA LEU A 66 2.62 25.12 -4.95
C LEU A 66 3.09 23.88 -5.74
N SER A 67 3.20 24.06 -7.05
CA SER A 67 3.73 23.07 -7.98
C SER A 67 4.93 23.67 -8.72
N PRO A 68 5.93 22.87 -9.13
CA PRO A 68 7.02 23.35 -9.98
C PRO A 68 6.53 24.03 -11.27
N PHE A 69 5.31 23.72 -11.72
CA PHE A 69 4.68 24.29 -12.90
C PHE A 69 3.78 25.51 -12.61
N TYR A 70 3.41 25.73 -11.35
CA TYR A 70 2.51 26.80 -10.90
C TYR A 70 3.02 27.37 -9.57
N PRO A 71 3.93 28.37 -9.61
CA PRO A 71 4.61 28.91 -8.44
C PRO A 71 3.75 29.87 -7.61
N THR A 72 2.44 29.96 -7.86
CA THR A 72 1.52 30.83 -7.13
C THR A 72 0.36 30.02 -6.54
N LYS A 73 -0.07 30.40 -5.32
CA LYS A 73 -1.23 29.77 -4.64
C LYS A 73 -2.58 30.36 -5.06
N GLU A 74 -2.58 31.29 -6.00
CA GLU A 74 -3.78 32.01 -6.43
C GLU A 74 -4.52 31.28 -7.55
N ILE A 75 -3.82 30.44 -8.30
CA ILE A 75 -4.34 29.77 -9.48
C ILE A 75 -4.62 28.31 -9.15
N THR A 76 -5.89 27.93 -9.16
CA THR A 76 -6.30 26.53 -9.17
C THR A 76 -5.79 25.87 -10.44
N HIS A 77 -5.06 24.77 -10.31
CA HIS A 77 -4.49 24.05 -11.45
C HIS A 77 -4.62 22.52 -11.26
N PRO A 78 -4.50 21.73 -12.34
CA PRO A 78 -4.53 20.28 -12.24
C PRO A 78 -3.38 19.74 -11.37
N GLU A 79 -3.68 18.82 -10.46
CA GLU A 79 -2.67 18.10 -9.68
C GLU A 79 -2.01 17.02 -10.54
N SER A 80 -0.67 16.98 -10.53
CA SER A 80 0.15 16.12 -11.40
C SER A 80 1.17 15.26 -10.65
N ILE A 81 1.34 15.48 -9.35
CA ILE A 81 2.34 14.81 -8.51
C ILE A 81 1.68 13.72 -7.67
N ARG A 82 0.55 14.05 -7.02
CA ARG A 82 -0.13 13.15 -6.09
C ARG A 82 -1.06 12.18 -6.80
N GLN A 83 -1.13 10.96 -6.30
CA GLN A 83 -2.04 9.94 -6.82
C GLN A 83 -3.40 10.01 -6.10
N PRO A 84 -4.50 9.60 -6.77
CA PRO A 84 -5.82 10.04 -6.38
C PRO A 84 -6.48 9.20 -5.29
N LEU A 85 -5.95 8.01 -4.91
CA LEU A 85 -6.70 7.10 -4.04
C LEU A 85 -7.03 7.71 -2.68
N LEU A 86 -6.04 8.30 -2.00
CA LEU A 86 -6.28 8.89 -0.68
C LEU A 86 -7.25 10.08 -0.76
N PRO A 87 -7.05 11.09 -1.64
CA PRO A 87 -8.04 12.15 -1.84
C PRO A 87 -9.45 11.65 -2.14
N LEU A 88 -9.60 10.64 -3.00
CA LEU A 88 -10.90 10.04 -3.34
C LEU A 88 -11.58 9.38 -2.14
N LEU A 89 -10.82 8.73 -1.26
CA LEU A 89 -11.38 8.15 -0.04
C LEU A 89 -11.80 9.26 0.94
N LEU A 90 -11.00 10.31 1.08
CA LEU A 90 -11.29 11.43 1.96
C LEU A 90 -12.47 12.28 1.46
N SER A 91 -12.64 12.41 0.13
CA SER A 91 -13.70 13.22 -0.47
C SER A 91 -15.11 12.72 -0.13
N LEU A 92 -15.25 11.45 0.25
CA LEU A 92 -16.52 10.87 0.73
C LEU A 92 -17.07 11.58 1.98
N SER A 93 -16.24 12.31 2.72
CA SER A 93 -16.64 13.02 3.94
C SER A 93 -16.00 14.42 4.08
N ALA A 94 -15.54 14.97 2.94
CA ALA A 94 -14.81 16.23 2.91
C ALA A 94 -15.71 17.44 3.17
N GLY A 95 -15.12 18.41 3.86
CA GLY A 95 -15.74 19.69 4.23
C GLY A 95 -14.64 20.71 4.54
N GLN A 96 -15.02 21.98 4.65
CA GLN A 96 -14.06 23.08 4.94
C GLN A 96 -13.90 23.36 6.43
N ASP A 97 -14.33 22.44 7.30
CA ASP A 97 -14.41 22.65 8.73
C ASP A 97 -13.38 21.81 9.51
N LEU A 98 -13.12 22.20 10.75
CA LEU A 98 -12.20 21.49 11.63
C LEU A 98 -12.62 20.02 11.86
N SER A 99 -13.92 19.73 11.76
CA SER A 99 -14.42 18.37 11.94
C SER A 99 -13.94 17.43 10.82
N PHE A 100 -13.87 17.91 9.56
CA PHE A 100 -13.29 17.14 8.46
C PHE A 100 -11.82 16.78 8.72
N PHE A 101 -11.03 17.76 9.14
CA PHE A 101 -9.62 17.55 9.47
C PHE A 101 -9.43 16.40 10.48
N LEU A 102 -10.20 16.44 11.56
CA LEU A 102 -10.16 15.41 12.60
C LEU A 102 -10.61 14.04 12.06
N ARG A 103 -11.68 13.99 11.24
CA ARG A 103 -12.13 12.76 10.58
C ARG A 103 -11.05 12.18 9.67
N ALA A 104 -10.38 13.00 8.87
CA ALA A 104 -9.30 12.56 7.97
C ALA A 104 -8.12 11.94 8.75
N LYS A 105 -7.74 12.53 9.90
CA LYS A 105 -6.74 11.95 10.78
C LYS A 105 -7.17 10.59 11.37
N TRP A 106 -8.42 10.46 11.80
CA TRP A 106 -8.96 9.19 12.26
C TRP A 106 -8.98 8.12 11.18
N TRP A 107 -9.27 8.51 9.93
CA TRP A 107 -9.18 7.63 8.77
C TRP A 107 -7.75 7.10 8.57
N VAL A 108 -6.75 7.98 8.51
CA VAL A 108 -5.35 7.55 8.31
C VAL A 108 -4.85 6.70 9.47
N TRP A 109 -5.23 7.05 10.69
CA TRP A 109 -4.91 6.25 11.87
C TRP A 109 -5.51 4.84 11.80
N SER A 110 -6.78 4.73 11.40
CA SER A 110 -7.47 3.45 11.23
C SER A 110 -6.82 2.60 10.13
N LEU A 111 -6.42 3.23 9.03
CA LEU A 111 -5.67 2.58 7.94
C LEU A 111 -4.29 2.10 8.40
N SER A 112 -3.63 2.86 9.27
CA SER A 112 -2.34 2.48 9.87
C SER A 112 -2.49 1.27 10.80
N ALA A 113 -3.54 1.24 11.62
CA ALA A 113 -3.85 0.09 12.47
C ALA A 113 -4.17 -1.16 11.62
N LEU A 114 -4.97 -0.99 10.56
CA LEU A 114 -5.26 -2.07 9.60
C LEU A 114 -3.98 -2.57 8.91
N CYS A 115 -3.06 -1.67 8.54
CA CYS A 115 -1.76 -2.02 8.00
C CYS A 115 -0.96 -2.92 8.95
N LEU A 116 -0.88 -2.58 10.24
CA LEU A 116 -0.21 -3.40 11.25
C LEU A 116 -0.87 -4.77 11.43
N ILE A 117 -2.21 -4.84 11.40
CA ILE A 117 -2.96 -6.10 11.48
C ILE A 117 -2.66 -6.97 10.27
N VAL A 118 -2.74 -6.42 9.06
CA VAL A 118 -2.43 -7.14 7.83
C VAL A 118 -0.99 -7.63 7.88
N LEU A 119 -0.03 -6.78 8.20
CA LEU A 119 1.37 -7.17 8.34
C LEU A 119 1.55 -8.30 9.37
N TYR A 120 0.92 -8.20 10.55
CA TYR A 120 0.97 -9.27 11.56
C TYR A 120 0.49 -10.61 11.01
N LEU A 121 -0.72 -10.65 10.43
CA LEU A 121 -1.31 -11.89 9.90
C LEU A 121 -0.42 -12.53 8.83
N SER A 122 0.27 -11.68 8.09
CA SER A 122 1.11 -12.01 6.96
C SER A 122 2.43 -12.63 7.38
N ILE A 123 3.16 -11.93 8.24
CA ILE A 123 4.40 -12.45 8.82
C ILE A 123 4.10 -13.72 9.62
N ARG A 124 2.98 -13.76 10.36
CA ARG A 124 2.58 -14.92 11.18
C ARG A 124 2.42 -16.17 10.33
N ARG A 125 1.86 -16.03 9.13
CA ARG A 125 1.60 -17.15 8.22
C ARG A 125 2.89 -17.73 7.61
N VAL A 126 3.91 -16.90 7.40
CA VAL A 126 5.16 -17.29 6.75
C VAL A 126 6.24 -17.70 7.77
N TRP A 127 6.46 -16.88 8.79
CA TRP A 127 7.56 -17.04 9.76
C TRP A 127 7.10 -17.35 11.18
N GLY A 128 5.80 -17.48 11.40
CA GLY A 128 5.22 -17.80 12.71
C GLY A 128 4.97 -16.57 13.59
N ARG A 129 4.33 -16.82 14.74
CA ARG A 129 3.76 -15.77 15.59
C ARG A 129 4.81 -14.84 16.22
N GLN A 130 5.97 -15.39 16.60
CA GLN A 130 7.03 -14.61 17.25
C GLN A 130 7.64 -13.58 16.30
N ALA A 131 7.99 -13.99 15.08
CA ALA A 131 8.47 -13.09 14.04
C ALA A 131 7.45 -11.98 13.74
N ALA A 132 6.16 -12.34 13.65
CA ALA A 132 5.09 -11.38 13.41
C ALA A 132 4.98 -10.30 14.49
N PHE A 133 5.04 -10.72 15.76
CA PHE A 133 5.04 -9.77 16.87
C PHE A 133 6.25 -8.86 16.84
N LEU A 134 7.44 -9.41 16.66
CA LEU A 134 8.67 -8.62 16.61
C LEU A 134 8.63 -7.61 15.46
N THR A 135 8.21 -8.01 14.25
CA THR A 135 8.12 -7.10 13.10
C THR A 135 7.14 -5.95 13.36
N VAL A 136 5.95 -6.26 13.88
CA VAL A 136 4.92 -5.23 14.12
C VAL A 136 5.30 -4.33 15.29
N ALA A 137 5.97 -4.87 16.32
CA ALA A 137 6.54 -4.09 17.41
C ALA A 137 7.61 -3.11 16.89
N LEU A 138 8.57 -3.60 16.10
CA LEU A 138 9.63 -2.76 15.53
C LEU A 138 9.08 -1.67 14.60
N LEU A 139 8.10 -2.01 13.74
CA LEU A 139 7.43 -1.03 12.90
C LEU A 139 6.60 -0.04 13.71
N GLY A 140 5.89 -0.53 14.73
CA GLY A 140 5.07 0.28 15.62
C GLY A 140 5.87 1.22 16.52
N LEU A 141 7.17 0.97 16.72
CA LEU A 141 8.11 1.85 17.42
C LEU A 141 8.90 2.76 16.45
N ASN A 142 8.73 2.59 15.14
CA ASN A 142 9.46 3.35 14.14
C ASN A 142 8.93 4.80 14.07
N PRO A 143 9.77 5.84 14.30
CA PRO A 143 9.34 7.23 14.28
C PRO A 143 8.74 7.70 12.95
N HIS A 144 9.22 7.18 11.81
CA HIS A 144 8.67 7.50 10.50
C HIS A 144 7.28 6.92 10.32
N PHE A 145 7.09 5.65 10.68
CA PHE A 145 5.76 5.03 10.67
C PHE A 145 4.77 5.81 11.55
N HIS A 146 5.22 6.24 12.73
CA HIS A 146 4.43 7.14 13.55
C HIS A 146 4.07 8.42 12.82
N THR A 147 5.04 9.12 12.22
CA THR A 147 4.78 10.38 11.49
C THR A 147 3.69 10.19 10.43
N TYR A 148 3.85 9.18 9.58
CA TYR A 148 2.85 8.82 8.56
C TYR A 148 1.48 8.47 9.15
N ALA A 149 1.45 7.83 10.33
CA ALA A 149 0.21 7.45 11.00
C ALA A 149 -0.50 8.60 11.73
N SER A 150 0.14 9.75 11.92
CA SER A 150 -0.46 10.95 12.54
C SER A 150 -0.82 12.04 11.54
N GLU A 151 -0.23 12.01 10.35
CA GLU A 151 -0.44 12.99 9.30
C GLU A 151 -1.25 12.38 8.17
N VAL A 152 -2.03 13.19 7.46
CA VAL A 152 -2.88 12.71 6.35
C VAL A 152 -2.04 12.49 5.10
N TRP A 153 -1.23 11.43 5.11
CA TRP A 153 -0.36 11.05 4.00
C TRP A 153 -0.72 9.65 3.46
N CYS A 154 -0.25 9.34 2.26
CA CYS A 154 -0.64 8.14 1.52
C CYS A 154 0.22 6.91 1.84
N GLU A 155 1.34 7.07 2.55
CA GLU A 155 2.34 6.02 2.79
C GLU A 155 1.74 4.79 3.48
N ASN A 156 0.83 4.96 4.43
CA ASN A 156 0.23 3.82 5.13
C ASN A 156 -0.68 2.98 4.23
N LEU A 157 -1.40 3.62 3.29
CA LEU A 157 -2.13 2.92 2.24
C LEU A 157 -1.18 2.17 1.31
N LEU A 158 -0.04 2.79 0.95
CA LEU A 158 0.96 2.16 0.11
C LEU A 158 1.51 0.89 0.79
N ILE A 159 1.89 0.98 2.07
CA ILE A 159 2.39 -0.17 2.84
C ILE A 159 1.31 -1.25 2.93
N LEU A 160 0.05 -0.88 3.20
CA LEU A 160 -1.07 -1.82 3.25
C LEU A 160 -1.21 -2.61 1.94
N TRP A 161 -1.32 -1.91 0.81
CA TRP A 161 -1.54 -2.53 -0.50
C TRP A 161 -0.35 -3.36 -0.97
N THR A 162 0.88 -2.84 -0.81
CA THR A 162 2.10 -3.56 -1.22
C THR A 162 2.36 -4.79 -0.37
N THR A 163 2.10 -4.70 0.95
CA THR A 163 2.16 -5.85 1.86
C THR A 163 1.17 -6.90 1.41
N ALA A 164 -0.12 -6.54 1.29
CA ALA A 164 -1.20 -7.44 0.84
C ALA A 164 -0.86 -8.15 -0.48
N ALA A 165 -0.40 -7.40 -1.49
CA ALA A 165 0.02 -7.95 -2.77
C ALA A 165 1.20 -8.91 -2.64
N GLY A 166 2.24 -8.56 -1.88
CA GLY A 166 3.43 -9.39 -1.67
C GLY A 166 3.10 -10.76 -1.05
N ILE A 167 2.14 -10.81 -0.12
CA ILE A 167 1.71 -12.06 0.50
C ILE A 167 0.94 -12.93 -0.47
N LEU A 168 0.04 -12.33 -1.25
CA LEU A 168 -0.73 -13.07 -2.24
C LEU A 168 0.19 -13.68 -3.31
N ILE A 169 1.25 -12.96 -3.69
CA ILE A 169 2.34 -13.48 -4.53
C ILE A 169 3.09 -14.62 -3.82
N HIS A 170 3.42 -14.47 -2.54
CA HIS A 170 4.07 -15.52 -1.76
C HIS A 170 3.21 -16.79 -1.64
N GLU A 171 1.93 -16.64 -1.34
CA GLU A 171 0.95 -17.74 -1.25
C GLU A 171 0.76 -18.44 -2.59
N TYR A 172 0.80 -17.68 -3.69
CA TYR A 172 0.85 -18.28 -5.02
C TYR A 172 2.06 -19.21 -5.15
N PHE A 173 3.29 -18.75 -4.89
CA PHE A 173 4.49 -19.59 -4.99
C PHE A 173 4.50 -20.78 -4.03
N ARG A 174 3.88 -20.65 -2.85
CA ARG A 174 3.74 -21.75 -1.89
C ARG A 174 2.74 -22.81 -2.37
N SER A 175 1.59 -22.38 -2.88
CA SER A 175 0.53 -23.28 -3.40
C SER A 175 0.91 -23.94 -4.72
N GLU A 176 1.77 -23.29 -5.50
CA GLU A 176 2.30 -23.71 -6.79
C GLU A 176 2.75 -25.19 -6.81
N ARG A 177 3.41 -25.64 -5.73
CA ARG A 177 3.94 -27.01 -5.59
C ARG A 177 2.88 -28.09 -5.44
N ARG A 178 1.68 -27.74 -4.95
CA ARG A 178 0.58 -28.69 -4.72
C ARG A 178 -0.47 -28.55 -5.80
N GLN A 179 -1.03 -27.35 -5.95
CA GLN A 179 -2.05 -27.00 -6.92
C GLN A 179 -1.96 -25.49 -7.19
N PRO A 180 -1.64 -25.05 -8.42
CA PRO A 180 -1.50 -23.63 -8.72
C PRO A 180 -2.86 -22.94 -8.70
N LEU A 181 -3.17 -22.25 -7.60
CA LEU A 181 -4.35 -21.41 -7.50
C LEU A 181 -4.06 -20.08 -8.21
N GLY A 182 -4.83 -19.76 -9.25
CA GLY A 182 -4.67 -18.50 -10.00
C GLY A 182 -5.26 -17.28 -9.29
N ARG A 183 -6.23 -17.48 -8.39
CA ARG A 183 -6.96 -16.40 -7.70
C ARG A 183 -6.06 -15.45 -6.90
N PRO A 184 -5.08 -15.91 -6.10
CA PRO A 184 -4.20 -15.02 -5.35
C PRO A 184 -3.44 -14.03 -6.23
N LEU A 185 -2.96 -14.45 -7.41
CA LEU A 185 -2.26 -13.54 -8.33
C LEU A 185 -3.17 -12.46 -8.89
N GLY A 186 -4.43 -12.80 -9.19
CA GLY A 186 -5.38 -11.81 -9.67
C GLY A 186 -5.66 -10.73 -8.63
N ILE A 187 -5.86 -11.15 -7.37
CA ILE A 187 -6.04 -10.22 -6.24
C ILE A 187 -4.76 -9.43 -5.98
N ALA A 188 -3.58 -10.04 -6.13
CA ALA A 188 -2.30 -9.35 -5.97
C ALA A 188 -2.10 -8.25 -7.03
N GLY A 189 -2.46 -8.53 -8.29
CA GLY A 189 -2.44 -7.54 -9.37
C GLY A 189 -3.37 -6.36 -9.06
N ALA A 190 -4.58 -6.65 -8.57
CA ALA A 190 -5.53 -5.61 -8.16
C ALA A 190 -5.02 -4.77 -6.97
N ALA A 191 -4.49 -5.42 -5.93
CA ALA A 191 -3.90 -4.74 -4.79
C ALA A 191 -2.69 -3.88 -5.21
N THR A 192 -1.86 -4.35 -6.15
CA THR A 192 -0.73 -3.57 -6.68
C THR A 192 -1.23 -2.33 -7.46
N ALA A 193 -2.33 -2.44 -8.21
CA ALA A 193 -2.93 -1.30 -8.88
C ALA A 193 -3.46 -0.27 -7.87
N LEU A 194 -4.14 -0.71 -6.80
CA LEU A 194 -4.55 0.18 -5.70
C LEU A 194 -3.35 0.83 -5.00
N GLY A 195 -2.25 0.08 -4.83
CA GLY A 195 -0.98 0.62 -4.39
C GLY A 195 -0.46 1.72 -5.34
N TYR A 196 -0.57 1.51 -6.65
CA TYR A 196 -0.16 2.50 -7.65
C TYR A 196 -1.02 3.77 -7.60
N TYR A 197 -2.34 3.62 -7.45
CA TYR A 197 -3.26 4.74 -7.21
C TYR A 197 -3.00 5.47 -5.88
N THR A 198 -2.23 4.87 -4.98
CA THR A 198 -1.76 5.53 -3.76
C THR A 198 -0.43 6.23 -3.99
N LYS A 199 0.53 5.55 -4.62
CA LYS A 199 1.86 6.06 -4.97
C LYS A 199 2.47 5.25 -6.11
N ALA A 200 3.02 5.92 -7.11
CA ALA A 200 3.59 5.27 -8.29
C ALA A 200 4.70 4.25 -7.97
N SER A 201 5.41 4.41 -6.83
CA SER A 201 6.43 3.47 -6.37
C SER A 201 5.93 2.05 -6.13
N ALA A 202 4.61 1.83 -5.99
CA ALA A 202 4.03 0.48 -5.95
C ALA A 202 4.30 -0.34 -7.23
N ALA A 203 4.56 0.33 -8.37
CA ALA A 203 4.94 -0.33 -9.62
C ALA A 203 6.20 -1.20 -9.47
N ALA A 204 7.09 -0.87 -8.53
CA ALA A 204 8.29 -1.66 -8.24
C ALA A 204 7.96 -3.12 -7.90
N LEU A 205 6.84 -3.38 -7.21
CA LEU A 205 6.41 -4.74 -6.90
C LEU A 205 6.00 -5.51 -8.17
N GLY A 206 5.28 -4.85 -9.07
CA GLY A 206 4.91 -5.42 -10.38
C GLY A 206 6.13 -5.71 -11.25
N ILE A 207 7.10 -4.78 -11.29
CA ILE A 207 8.37 -4.96 -12.00
C ILE A 207 9.17 -6.13 -11.41
N ALA A 208 9.29 -6.22 -10.08
CA ALA A 208 9.98 -7.30 -9.41
C ALA A 208 9.33 -8.67 -9.71
N PHE A 209 8.00 -8.75 -9.64
CA PHE A 209 7.27 -9.97 -10.00
C PHE A 209 7.46 -10.34 -11.47
N GLY A 210 7.37 -9.36 -12.37
CA GLY A 210 7.66 -9.54 -13.80
C GLY A 210 9.07 -10.08 -14.05
N GLY A 211 10.07 -9.55 -13.34
CA GLY A 211 11.45 -10.02 -13.37
C GLY A 211 11.59 -11.48 -12.94
N VAL A 212 10.90 -11.91 -11.88
CA VAL A 212 10.86 -13.32 -11.45
C VAL A 212 10.26 -14.22 -12.53
N CYS A 213 9.15 -13.82 -13.14
CA CYS A 213 8.52 -14.55 -14.25
C CYS A 213 9.45 -14.62 -15.48
N LEU A 214 10.17 -13.55 -15.80
CA LEU A 214 11.13 -13.51 -16.91
C LEU A 214 12.32 -14.45 -16.66
N VAL A 215 12.89 -14.44 -15.46
CA VAL A 215 13.99 -15.36 -15.10
C VAL A 215 13.52 -16.82 -15.20
N ARG A 216 12.29 -17.12 -14.78
CA ARG A 216 11.69 -18.46 -14.93
C ARG A 216 11.54 -18.83 -16.41
N LEU A 217 11.04 -17.92 -17.24
CA LEU A 217 10.90 -18.12 -18.68
C LEU A 217 12.24 -18.44 -19.34
N VAL A 218 13.27 -17.63 -19.10
CA VAL A 218 14.61 -17.83 -19.66
C VAL A 218 15.19 -19.18 -19.22
N ARG A 219 15.05 -19.54 -17.94
CA ARG A 219 15.53 -20.84 -17.43
C ARG A 219 14.81 -22.03 -18.07
N SER A 220 13.49 -21.95 -18.25
CA SER A 220 12.72 -23.03 -18.91
C SER A 220 13.07 -23.16 -20.39
N LEU A 221 13.32 -22.05 -21.10
CA LEU A 221 13.79 -22.04 -22.48
C LEU A 221 15.18 -22.68 -22.61
N LEU A 222 16.12 -22.30 -21.75
CA LEU A 222 17.48 -22.87 -21.73
C LEU A 222 17.47 -24.38 -21.45
N ARG A 223 16.55 -24.85 -20.61
CA ARG A 223 16.36 -26.27 -20.29
C ARG A 223 15.57 -27.04 -21.35
N ARG A 224 15.11 -26.37 -22.41
CA ARG A 224 14.24 -26.94 -23.45
C ARG A 224 13.02 -27.65 -22.86
N GLU A 225 12.42 -27.06 -21.83
CA GLU A 225 11.18 -27.58 -21.26
C GLU A 225 10.03 -27.49 -22.27
N SER A 226 9.01 -28.34 -22.12
CA SER A 226 7.84 -28.30 -23.00
C SER A 226 7.13 -26.94 -22.95
N ASN A 227 6.51 -26.53 -24.06
CA ASN A 227 5.74 -25.29 -24.16
C ASN A 227 4.67 -25.18 -23.06
N GLU A 228 4.02 -26.30 -22.72
CA GLU A 228 3.04 -26.34 -21.63
C GLU A 228 3.63 -25.95 -20.27
N ARG A 229 4.86 -26.40 -19.96
CA ARG A 229 5.54 -26.01 -18.71
C ARG A 229 5.91 -24.53 -18.74
N ILE A 230 6.42 -24.04 -19.86
CA ILE A 230 6.77 -22.63 -20.02
C ILE A 230 5.54 -21.74 -19.78
N ILE A 231 4.43 -22.06 -20.43
CA ILE A 231 3.16 -21.33 -20.30
C ILE A 231 2.69 -21.39 -18.84
N ARG A 232 2.64 -22.59 -18.25
CA ARG A 232 2.09 -22.78 -16.90
C ARG A 232 2.89 -22.08 -15.80
N TRP A 233 4.21 -22.08 -15.88
CA TRP A 233 5.09 -21.61 -14.80
C TRP A 233 5.61 -20.18 -14.97
N SER A 234 5.52 -19.60 -16.18
CA SER A 234 6.06 -18.28 -16.47
C SER A 234 5.02 -17.32 -17.05
N LEU A 235 4.33 -17.70 -18.13
CA LEU A 235 3.42 -16.80 -18.84
C LEU A 235 2.04 -16.67 -18.16
N ALA A 236 1.42 -17.78 -17.76
CA ALA A 236 0.12 -17.77 -17.12
C ALA A 236 0.12 -17.01 -15.76
N PRO A 237 1.16 -17.13 -14.90
CA PRO A 237 1.24 -16.35 -13.67
C PRO A 237 1.38 -14.85 -13.96
N LEU A 238 2.23 -14.49 -14.93
CA LEU A 238 2.39 -13.10 -15.36
C LEU A 238 1.06 -12.54 -15.89
N ALA A 239 0.38 -13.26 -16.78
CA ALA A 239 -0.91 -12.84 -17.32
C ALA A 239 -1.98 -12.67 -16.24
N ARG A 240 -2.06 -13.60 -15.27
CA ARG A 240 -3.02 -13.51 -14.14
C ARG A 240 -2.79 -12.32 -13.23
N PHE A 241 -1.54 -11.86 -13.10
CA PHE A 241 -1.20 -10.68 -12.33
C PHE A 241 -1.41 -9.39 -13.15
N VAL A 242 -0.88 -9.36 -14.38
CA VAL A 242 -0.88 -8.18 -15.26
C VAL A 242 -2.28 -7.83 -15.74
N LEU A 243 -3.15 -8.81 -16.00
CA LEU A 243 -4.51 -8.55 -16.47
C LEU A 243 -5.31 -7.66 -15.48
N PRO A 244 -5.50 -8.02 -14.20
CA PRO A 244 -6.21 -7.16 -13.26
C PRO A 244 -5.44 -5.88 -12.92
N PHE A 245 -4.10 -5.94 -12.86
CA PHE A 245 -3.29 -4.73 -12.66
C PHE A 245 -3.53 -3.71 -13.78
N GLY A 246 -3.39 -4.14 -15.05
CA GLY A 246 -3.57 -3.30 -16.23
C GLY A 246 -5.00 -2.83 -16.42
N LEU A 247 -6.00 -3.71 -16.22
CA LEU A 247 -7.41 -3.32 -16.31
C LEU A 247 -7.79 -2.23 -15.31
N LEU A 248 -7.30 -2.32 -14.07
CA LEU A 248 -7.56 -1.29 -13.06
C LEU A 248 -6.74 -0.02 -13.29
N LEU A 249 -5.54 -0.12 -13.85
CA LEU A 249 -4.68 1.03 -14.15
C LEU A 249 -5.13 1.79 -15.41
N LEU A 250 -5.81 1.12 -16.34
CA LEU A 250 -6.17 1.66 -17.65
C LEU A 250 -6.92 3.00 -17.58
N PRO A 251 -7.96 3.20 -16.76
CA PRO A 251 -8.65 4.48 -16.67
C PRO A 251 -7.71 5.64 -16.28
N TYR A 252 -6.79 5.39 -15.35
CA TYR A 252 -5.82 6.39 -14.90
C TYR A 252 -4.81 6.76 -15.98
N VAL A 253 -4.32 5.77 -16.73
CA VAL A 253 -3.40 6.03 -17.85
C VAL A 253 -4.12 6.84 -18.94
N ILE A 254 -5.35 6.47 -19.30
CA ILE A 254 -6.15 7.20 -20.28
C ILE A 254 -6.33 8.66 -19.84
N LEU A 255 -6.75 8.88 -18.59
CA LEU A 255 -6.94 10.23 -18.06
C LEU A 255 -5.65 11.05 -18.07
N ASN A 256 -4.52 10.47 -17.67
CA ASN A 256 -3.24 11.19 -17.67
C ASN A 256 -2.75 11.51 -19.09
N VAL A 257 -2.92 10.60 -20.05
CA VAL A 257 -2.53 10.84 -21.44
C VAL A 257 -3.37 11.98 -22.04
N VAL A 258 -4.69 11.95 -21.81
CA VAL A 258 -5.60 13.02 -22.27
C VAL A 258 -5.22 14.36 -21.64
N ASN A 259 -5.00 14.41 -20.32
CA ASN A 259 -4.65 15.63 -19.60
C ASN A 259 -3.27 16.19 -19.98
N THR A 260 -2.29 15.32 -20.23
CA THR A 260 -0.96 15.77 -20.67
C THR A 260 -1.02 16.35 -22.08
N GLY A 261 -1.80 15.74 -22.97
CA GLY A 261 -2.01 16.24 -24.33
C GLY A 261 -2.67 17.62 -24.35
N THR A 262 -3.67 17.86 -23.48
CA THR A 262 -4.33 19.18 -23.38
C THR A 262 -3.41 20.24 -22.78
N LEU A 263 -2.62 19.90 -21.75
CA LEU A 263 -1.66 20.82 -21.15
C LEU A 263 -0.58 21.28 -22.13
N LEU A 264 -0.01 20.35 -22.92
CA LEU A 264 0.98 20.68 -23.94
C LEU A 264 0.41 21.63 -25.00
N ARG A 265 -0.82 21.35 -25.47
CA ARG A 265 -1.50 22.19 -26.45
C ARG A 265 -1.77 23.61 -25.94
N ASN A 266 -2.14 23.76 -24.66
CA ASN A 266 -2.39 25.08 -24.08
C ASN A 266 -1.11 25.89 -23.87
N ARG A 267 0.02 25.22 -23.60
CA ARG A 267 1.32 25.87 -23.48
C ARG A 267 1.76 26.49 -24.81
N ASP A 268 1.54 25.79 -25.92
CA ASP A 268 1.86 26.29 -27.27
C ASP A 268 0.97 27.47 -27.69
N LEU A 269 -0.23 27.60 -27.12
CA LEU A 269 -1.13 28.74 -27.35
C LEU A 269 -0.76 29.98 -26.52
N GLN A 270 0.06 29.82 -25.48
CA GLN A 270 0.50 30.90 -24.58
C GLN A 270 1.93 31.39 -24.88
N ALA A 271 2.67 30.69 -25.73
CA ALA A 271 4.03 31.02 -26.17
C ALA A 271 4.00 31.81 -27.49
#